data_AF-A0A3A0FU38-F1
#
_entry.id   AF-A0A3A0FU38-F1
#
_cell.length_a   1.000
_cell.length_b   1.000
_cell.length_c   1.000
_cell.angle_alpha   90.00
_cell.angle_beta   90.00
_cell.angle_gamma   90.00
#
_symmetry.space_group_name_H-M   'P 1'
#
loop_
_entity.id
_entity.type
_entity.pdbx_description
1 polymer ?
#
loop_
_entity_poly.entity_id
_entity_poly.type
_entity_poly.pdbx_seq_one_letter_code
_entity_poly.pdbx_strand_id
1 'polypeptide(L)'
;MAAAGRPHFARIEVPAGVPGRTVNVYVVPGRVPTLIDAGPALPGTAGRVAAAAESAGVPLGAVAQIVVTHGHPGHAGALAALQAA
;
A
#
# COMPACT_ATOMS: atom_id res chain seq x y z
N MET A 1 -27.88 -7.91 4.09
CA MET A 1 -27.55 -8.28 2.70
C MET A 1 -26.07 -8.04 2.48
N ALA A 2 -25.27 -9.09 2.36
CA ALA A 2 -23.83 -8.98 2.14
C ALA A 2 -23.56 -8.29 0.80
N ALA A 3 -22.77 -7.21 0.80
CA ALA A 3 -22.42 -6.50 -0.42
C ALA A 3 -21.61 -7.42 -1.36
N ALA A 4 -21.98 -7.42 -2.63
CA ALA A 4 -21.40 -8.24 -3.68
C ALA A 4 -19.86 -8.13 -3.76
N GLY A 5 -19.18 -9.27 -3.62
CA GLY A 5 -17.94 -9.63 -4.32
C GLY A 5 -16.77 -8.63 -4.35
N ARG A 6 -16.46 -7.90 -3.28
CA ARG A 6 -15.21 -7.11 -3.21
C ARG A 6 -14.02 -8.07 -3.04
N PRO A 7 -12.89 -7.86 -3.76
CA PRO A 7 -11.71 -8.69 -3.53
C PRO A 7 -11.27 -8.56 -2.07
N HIS A 8 -10.85 -9.68 -1.47
CA HIS A 8 -10.36 -9.75 -0.08
C HIS A 8 -9.11 -8.87 0.16
N PHE A 9 -8.55 -8.28 -0.89
CA PHE A 9 -7.42 -7.35 -0.88
C PHE A 9 -7.53 -6.40 -2.07
N ALA A 10 -6.94 -5.21 -1.99
CA ALA A 10 -6.83 -4.28 -3.11
C ALA A 10 -5.36 -4.09 -3.52
N ARG A 11 -5.13 -4.02 -4.84
CA ARG A 11 -3.82 -3.76 -5.44
C ARG A 11 -3.68 -2.27 -5.73
N ILE A 12 -2.56 -1.69 -5.30
CA ILE A 12 -2.20 -0.30 -5.51
C ILE A 12 -0.93 -0.28 -6.36
N GLU A 13 -1.05 0.20 -7.59
CA GLU A 13 0.09 0.29 -8.50
C GLU A 13 0.79 1.65 -8.32
N VAL A 14 2.10 1.62 -8.04
CA VAL A 14 2.91 2.83 -7.85
C VAL A 14 4.09 2.85 -8.83
N PRO A 15 4.52 4.04 -9.32
CA PRO A 15 5.68 4.15 -10.20
C PRO A 15 6.95 3.58 -9.55
N ALA A 16 7.75 2.80 -10.28
CA ALA A 16 8.96 2.17 -9.76
C ALA A 16 10.22 3.05 -9.83
N GLY A 17 10.10 4.30 -10.33
CA GLY A 17 11.24 5.20 -10.56
C GLY A 17 12.01 4.90 -11.85
N VAL A 18 11.56 3.91 -12.62
CA VAL A 18 12.05 3.58 -13.97
C VAL A 18 10.90 3.78 -14.96
N PRO A 19 11.12 4.47 -16.10
CA PRO A 19 10.07 4.72 -17.09
C PRO A 19 9.32 3.44 -17.51
N GLY A 20 7.99 3.50 -17.48
CA GLY A 20 7.13 2.37 -17.86
C GLY A 20 7.13 1.18 -16.88
N ARG A 21 7.73 1.32 -15.69
CA ARG A 21 7.76 0.26 -14.68
C ARG A 21 7.02 0.69 -13.42
N THR A 22 6.31 -0.27 -12.85
CA THR A 22 5.53 -0.11 -11.63
C THR A 22 5.84 -1.25 -10.67
N VAL A 23 5.56 -1.00 -9.40
CA VAL A 23 5.53 -2.01 -8.35
C VAL A 23 4.17 -1.97 -7.68
N ASN A 24 3.79 -3.06 -7.04
CA ASN A 24 2.51 -3.16 -6.37
C ASN A 24 2.70 -3.05 -4.87
N VAL A 25 1.81 -2.29 -4.25
CA VAL A 25 1.50 -2.35 -2.82
C VAL A 25 0.12 -3.00 -2.69
N TYR A 26 -0.10 -3.82 -1.68
CA TYR A 26 -1.40 -4.43 -1.44
C TYR A 26 -1.96 -4.02 -0.09
N VAL A 27 -3.26 -3.79 -0.04
CA VAL A 27 -3.97 -3.60 1.23
C VAL A 27 -4.91 -4.78 1.45
N VAL A 28 -4.74 -5.44 2.58
CA VAL A 28 -5.52 -6.61 2.99
C VAL A 28 -6.41 -6.19 4.17
N PRO A 29 -7.71 -5.91 3.94
CA PRO A 29 -8.67 -5.76 5.02
C PRO A 29 -8.82 -7.07 5.78
N GLY A 30 -9.09 -6.99 7.09
CA GLY A 30 -9.29 -8.17 7.92
C GLY A 30 -9.18 -7.85 9.40
N ARG A 31 -9.04 -8.90 10.23
CA ARG A 31 -8.83 -8.74 11.68
C ARG A 31 -7.59 -7.92 12.02
N VAL A 32 -6.55 -8.04 11.19
CA VAL A 32 -5.33 -7.23 11.27
C VAL A 32 -5.15 -6.55 9.91
N PRO A 33 -5.69 -5.33 9.72
CA PRO A 33 -5.55 -4.61 8.47
C PRO A 33 -4.07 -4.44 8.12
N THR A 34 -3.66 -4.94 6.96
CA THR A 34 -2.24 -5.11 6.61
C THR A 34 -1.94 -4.43 5.29
N LEU A 35 -0.84 -3.68 5.26
CA LEU A 35 -0.23 -3.24 4.02
C LEU A 35 0.92 -4.20 3.66
N ILE A 36 0.99 -4.65 2.41
CA ILE A 36 2.10 -5.46 1.90
C ILE A 36 2.91 -4.57 0.96
N ASP A 37 4.19 -4.40 1.29
CA ASP A 37 5.12 -3.42 0.74
C ASP A 37 4.71 -1.95 0.98
N ALA A 38 5.64 -1.03 0.70
CA ALA A 38 5.49 0.41 0.85
C ALA A 38 5.64 1.18 -0.48
N GLY A 39 6.23 0.55 -1.50
CA GLY A 39 6.62 1.24 -2.73
C GLY A 39 7.96 1.98 -2.59
N PRO A 40 8.44 2.64 -3.66
CA PRO A 40 9.71 3.35 -3.66
C PRO A 40 9.65 4.70 -2.96
N ALA A 41 10.81 5.18 -2.49
CA ALA A 41 11.02 6.49 -1.88
C ALA A 41 10.94 7.64 -2.91
N LEU A 42 9.84 7.72 -3.65
CA LEU A 42 9.57 8.77 -4.62
C LEU A 42 8.57 9.77 -4.04
N PRO A 43 8.68 11.06 -4.42
CA PRO A 43 7.68 12.06 -4.06
C PRO A 43 6.27 11.60 -4.43
N GLY A 44 5.37 11.61 -3.44
CA GLY A 44 3.97 11.25 -3.61
C GLY A 44 3.65 9.76 -3.57
N THR A 45 4.63 8.84 -3.45
CA THR A 45 4.34 7.40 -3.28
C THR A 45 3.43 7.16 -2.07
N ALA A 46 3.82 7.66 -0.89
CA ALA A 46 3.06 7.47 0.34
C ALA A 46 1.63 8.04 0.23
N GLY A 47 1.46 9.22 -0.37
CA GLY A 47 0.14 9.82 -0.58
C GLY A 47 -0.74 9.02 -1.55
N ARG A 48 -0.17 8.45 -2.61
CA ARG A 48 -0.89 7.55 -3.53
C ARG A 48 -1.34 6.27 -2.83
N VAL A 49 -0.45 5.68 -2.04
CA VAL A 49 -0.78 4.50 -1.22
C VAL A 49 -1.89 4.83 -0.23
N ALA A 50 -1.79 5.97 0.48
CA ALA A 50 -2.80 6.42 1.43
C ALA A 50 -4.19 6.56 0.80
N ALA A 51 -4.29 7.33 -0.28
CA ALA A 51 -5.56 7.59 -0.96
C ALA A 51 -6.19 6.32 -1.56
N ALA A 52 -5.35 5.43 -2.11
CA ALA A 52 -5.84 4.17 -2.67
C ALA A 52 -6.26 3.17 -1.58
N ALA A 53 -5.54 3.11 -0.46
CA ALA A 53 -5.93 2.29 0.70
C ALA A 53 -7.24 2.79 1.32
N GLU A 54 -7.40 4.10 1.46
CA GLU A 54 -8.65 4.72 1.92
C GLU A 54 -9.83 4.41 0.99
N SER A 55 -9.62 4.51 -0.33
CA SER A 55 -10.63 4.11 -1.33
C SER A 55 -10.98 2.61 -1.25
N ALA A 56 -10.05 1.77 -0.77
CA ALA A 56 -10.29 0.35 -0.51
C ALA A 56 -11.00 0.09 0.84
N GLY A 57 -11.24 1.12 1.66
CA GLY A 57 -11.88 1.02 2.97
C GLY A 57 -10.91 0.74 4.12
N VAL A 58 -9.61 0.92 3.92
CA VAL A 58 -8.58 0.78 4.96
C VAL A 58 -7.74 2.06 4.98
N PRO A 59 -8.17 3.11 5.72
CA PRO A 59 -7.34 4.31 5.87
C PRO A 59 -6.01 3.96 6.56
N LEU A 60 -4.94 4.71 6.30
CA LEU A 60 -3.61 4.41 6.85
C LEU A 60 -3.61 4.30 8.38
N GLY A 61 -4.36 5.15 9.08
CA GLY A 61 -4.49 5.09 10.54
C GLY A 61 -5.17 3.81 11.07
N ALA A 62 -5.82 3.01 10.21
CA ALA A 62 -6.36 1.70 10.54
C ALA A 62 -5.41 0.54 10.18
N VAL A 63 -4.31 0.81 9.47
CA VAL A 63 -3.29 -0.20 9.15
C VAL A 63 -2.57 -0.59 10.43
N ALA A 64 -2.73 -1.85 10.84
CA ALA A 64 -2.12 -2.37 12.05
C ALA A 64 -0.67 -2.84 11.84
N GLN A 65 -0.31 -3.16 10.60
CA GLN A 65 1.04 -3.61 10.26
C GLN A 65 1.38 -3.36 8.79
N ILE A 66 2.69 -3.22 8.53
CA ILE A 66 3.27 -3.19 7.18
C ILE A 66 4.20 -4.39 7.06
N VAL A 67 3.93 -5.29 6.11
CA VAL A 67 4.76 -6.44 5.79
C VAL A 67 5.57 -6.12 4.54
N VAL A 68 6.88 -6.02 4.67
CA VAL A 68 7.78 -5.83 3.53
C VAL A 68 8.23 -7.19 3.02
N THR A 69 8.04 -7.45 1.72
CA THR A 69 8.41 -8.74 1.12
C THR A 69 9.91 -8.97 1.14
N HIS A 70 10.69 -7.93 0.82
CA HIS A 70 12.16 -7.93 0.84
C HIS A 70 12.72 -6.50 0.81
N GLY A 71 14.02 -6.35 1.09
CA GLY A 71 14.66 -5.04 1.30
C GLY A 71 14.97 -4.19 0.06
N HIS A 72 14.47 -4.52 -1.14
CA HIS A 72 14.74 -3.68 -2.30
C HIS A 72 14.03 -2.32 -2.19
N PRO A 73 14.65 -1.22 -2.69
CA PRO A 73 14.08 0.12 -2.55
C PRO A 73 12.68 0.27 -3.15
N GLY A 74 12.36 -0.49 -4.20
CA GLY A 74 11.02 -0.51 -4.82
C GLY A 74 9.91 -0.96 -3.87
N HIS A 75 10.24 -1.72 -2.82
CA HIS A 75 9.26 -2.30 -1.89
C HIS A 75 9.32 -1.63 -0.52
N ALA A 76 10.52 -1.27 -0.05
CA ALA A 76 10.72 -0.73 1.30
C ALA A 76 10.87 0.80 1.35
N GLY A 77 11.03 1.47 0.21
CA GLY A 77 11.53 2.84 0.14
C GLY A 77 10.63 3.88 0.82
N ALA A 78 9.30 3.75 0.71
CA ALA A 78 8.38 4.72 1.32
C ALA A 78 7.97 4.38 2.77
N LEU A 79 8.59 3.38 3.40
CA LEU A 79 8.17 2.88 4.72
C LEU A 79 8.15 3.98 5.79
N ALA A 80 9.22 4.76 5.91
CA ALA A 80 9.31 5.83 6.90
C ALA A 80 8.23 6.91 6.70
N ALA A 81 7.90 7.24 5.45
CA ALA A 81 6.87 8.22 5.14
C ALA A 81 5.47 7.71 5.48
N LEU A 82 5.20 6.41 5.26
CA LEU A 82 3.92 5.80 5.64
C LEU A 82 3.75 5.67 7.16
N GLN A 83 4.84 5.45 7.90
CA GLN A 83 4.80 5.38 9.37
C GLN A 83 4.64 6.74 10.05
N ALA A 84 4.93 7.83 9.34
CA ALA A 84 4.80 9.19 9.84
C ALA A 84 3.44 9.83 9.50
N ALA A 85 2.56 9.13 8.78
CA ALA A 85 1.29 9.62 8.25
C ALA A 85 0.09 9.35 9.18
#